data_AF-A0A8J2LFN7-F1
#
_entry.id   AF-A0A8J2LFN7-F1
#
_cell.length_a   1.000
_cell.length_b   1.000
_cell.length_c   1.000
_cell.angle_alpha   90.00
_cell.angle_beta   90.00
_cell.angle_gamma   90.00
#
_symmetry.space_group_name_H-M   'P 1'
#
loop_
_entity.id
_entity.type
_entity.pdbx_description
1 polymer ?
#
loop_
_entity_poly.entity_id
_entity_poly.type
_entity_poly.pdbx_seq_one_letter_code
_entity_poly.pdbx_strand_id
1 'polypeptide(L)'
;MVKLIIVGFIFLVTSCSSERILFFNGFASHSHLVAMEPLAHKLSDGGHEVTILTPMNPSYKHPNITYYCPEAVRAAQDDLNSGSVIAIQSRIESKYNDYFLQTGFLFEGQFQICRKYYESSEFKDWITKSHFHLLILDSVAKECGLPLVHIFKAKSIIFSPHTVLGFDADTYGWPADSSGTLVAEEHPIIPDSFQNEKQSLLWFYAKMSIIVPRYENFIRQEMKLDDMPSLVDLERQTSLMLLNTHFSYEIARSLPPFVIPNGGIHCKESQGLENGSIKTAIDDPEFEGFVYVSFGSYAQVSTAPSEFVQNFFQAFKHFPRLKFLWKWEGDLPEISHLKNIFFHKWFPQQDVLAHRRCKGFITHGGLMSFQHSIFHAVPVIVIPFFGDQPINARLANYNGIGIHLEPSELTEISLRDAIQELVYTDKYAEY
;
A
#
# COMPACT_ATOMS: atom_id res chain seq x y z
N MET A 1 -60.52 11.60 -22.16
CA MET A 1 -59.79 10.65 -21.28
C MET A 1 -58.52 10.10 -21.96
N VAL A 2 -57.75 10.94 -22.68
CA VAL A 2 -56.49 10.53 -23.37
C VAL A 2 -55.37 11.60 -23.27
N LYS A 3 -55.67 12.81 -22.78
CA LYS A 3 -54.67 13.89 -22.64
C LYS A 3 -53.99 13.98 -21.26
N LEU A 4 -54.37 13.13 -20.29
CA LEU A 4 -53.78 13.16 -18.94
C LEU A 4 -52.74 12.04 -18.68
N ILE A 5 -52.52 11.13 -19.62
CA ILE A 5 -51.58 10.00 -19.41
C ILE A 5 -50.16 10.34 -19.88
N ILE A 6 -49.99 11.37 -20.72
CA ILE A 6 -48.67 11.75 -21.28
C ILE A 6 -47.87 12.67 -20.33
N VAL A 7 -48.54 13.31 -19.35
CA VAL A 7 -47.86 14.20 -18.38
C VAL A 7 -47.29 13.44 -17.17
N GLY A 8 -47.63 12.15 -17.00
CA GLY A 8 -47.12 11.31 -15.92
C GLY A 8 -45.83 10.53 -16.24
N PHE A 9 -45.31 10.62 -17.46
CA PHE A 9 -44.15 9.82 -17.92
C PHE A 9 -42.87 10.65 -18.13
N ILE A 10 -42.87 11.92 -17.72
CA ILE A 10 -41.72 12.82 -17.83
C ILE A 10 -41.34 13.23 -16.40
N PHE A 11 -40.13 12.86 -15.98
CA PHE A 11 -39.50 13.07 -14.65
C PHE A 11 -39.70 12.01 -13.55
N LEU A 12 -39.43 10.75 -13.90
CA LEU A 12 -38.58 9.90 -13.05
C LEU A 12 -37.39 9.38 -13.88
N VAL A 13 -36.88 10.22 -14.78
CA VAL A 13 -35.46 10.14 -15.09
C VAL A 13 -34.80 10.68 -13.83
N THR A 14 -34.44 9.80 -12.90
CA THR A 14 -33.37 10.13 -11.96
C THR A 14 -32.25 10.66 -12.85
N SER A 15 -31.98 11.96 -12.76
CA SER A 15 -30.79 12.54 -13.36
C SER A 15 -29.62 11.77 -12.75
N CYS A 16 -29.19 10.70 -13.42
CA CYS A 16 -27.99 9.99 -13.08
C CYS A 16 -26.90 10.97 -13.48
N SER A 17 -26.50 11.82 -12.54
CA SER A 17 -25.40 12.75 -12.75
C SER A 17 -24.14 11.89 -12.83
N SER A 18 -23.80 11.50 -14.05
CA SER A 18 -22.54 10.81 -14.31
C SER A 18 -21.43 11.84 -14.23
N GLU A 19 -20.85 11.95 -13.03
CA GLU A 19 -19.61 12.69 -12.83
C GLU A 19 -18.42 11.95 -13.47
N ARG A 20 -17.47 12.72 -14.01
CA ARG A 20 -16.17 12.19 -14.45
C ARG A 20 -15.19 12.25 -13.29
N ILE A 21 -14.76 11.08 -12.84
CA ILE A 21 -13.92 10.93 -11.65
C ILE A 21 -12.55 10.39 -12.07
N LEU A 22 -11.49 11.10 -11.68
CA LEU A 22 -10.12 10.68 -11.89
C LEU A 22 -9.53 10.16 -10.59
N PHE A 23 -9.12 8.91 -10.57
CA PHE A 23 -8.23 8.36 -9.56
C PHE A 23 -6.80 8.57 -10.01
N PHE A 24 -6.00 9.24 -9.18
CA PHE A 24 -4.57 9.37 -9.41
C PHE A 24 -3.82 8.39 -8.50
N ASN A 25 -3.32 7.30 -9.07
CA ASN A 25 -2.40 6.40 -8.39
C ASN A 25 -0.97 6.94 -8.58
N GLY A 26 -0.46 7.62 -7.56
CA GLY A 26 0.85 8.27 -7.60
C GLY A 26 2.03 7.30 -7.44
N PHE A 27 1.77 6.06 -7.01
CA PHE A 27 2.81 5.12 -6.63
C PHE A 27 2.73 3.83 -7.46
N ALA A 28 3.85 3.42 -8.08
CA ALA A 28 3.88 2.22 -8.94
C ALA A 28 3.99 0.92 -8.15
N SER A 29 3.06 0.72 -7.21
CA SER A 29 2.91 -0.53 -6.50
C SER A 29 1.51 -1.09 -6.69
N HIS A 30 1.42 -2.43 -6.75
CA HIS A 30 0.15 -3.11 -6.88
C HIS A 30 -0.75 -2.86 -5.66
N SER A 31 -0.18 -2.70 -4.46
CA SER A 31 -0.94 -2.48 -3.24
C SER A 31 -1.72 -1.18 -3.23
N HIS A 32 -1.17 -0.09 -3.77
CA HIS A 32 -1.86 1.21 -3.83
C HIS A 32 -3.06 1.16 -4.77
N LEU A 33 -2.88 0.54 -5.94
CA LEU A 33 -3.97 0.35 -6.89
C LEU A 33 -5.09 -0.52 -6.29
N VAL A 34 -4.74 -1.66 -5.70
CA VAL A 34 -5.71 -2.57 -5.05
C VAL A 34 -6.46 -1.90 -3.90
N ALA A 35 -5.84 -0.97 -3.17
CA ALA A 35 -6.50 -0.23 -2.10
C ALA A 35 -7.64 0.65 -2.63
N MET A 36 -7.45 1.31 -3.78
CA MET A 36 -8.41 2.26 -4.36
C MET A 36 -9.46 1.60 -5.26
N GLU A 37 -9.14 0.47 -5.88
CA GLU A 37 -10.00 -0.25 -6.83
C GLU A 37 -11.42 -0.53 -6.32
N PRO A 38 -11.66 -1.01 -5.08
CA PRO A 38 -13.00 -1.23 -4.58
C PRO A 38 -13.89 0.02 -4.65
N LEU A 39 -13.34 1.19 -4.32
CA LEU A 39 -14.06 2.46 -4.42
C LEU A 39 -14.30 2.84 -5.87
N ALA A 40 -13.29 2.70 -6.73
CA ALA A 40 -13.40 2.99 -8.16
C ALA A 40 -14.46 2.11 -8.84
N HIS A 41 -14.51 0.82 -8.51
CA HIS A 41 -15.52 -0.13 -8.99
C HIS A 41 -16.92 0.30 -8.56
N LYS A 42 -17.12 0.61 -7.27
CA LYS A 42 -18.44 1.03 -6.78
C LYS A 42 -18.93 2.34 -7.37
N LEU A 43 -18.04 3.30 -7.62
CA LEU A 43 -18.40 4.54 -8.32
C LEU A 43 -18.76 4.27 -9.79
N SER A 44 -18.01 3.41 -10.47
CA SER A 44 -18.28 3.01 -11.85
C SER A 44 -19.62 2.27 -11.97
N ASP A 45 -19.88 1.30 -11.08
CA ASP A 45 -21.16 0.57 -10.98
C ASP A 45 -22.34 1.50 -10.64
N GLY A 46 -22.07 2.60 -9.92
CA GLY A 46 -23.01 3.66 -9.62
C GLY A 46 -23.35 4.58 -10.80
N GLY A 47 -22.71 4.38 -11.96
CA GLY A 47 -22.96 5.13 -13.20
C GLY A 47 -21.99 6.28 -13.47
N HIS A 48 -20.92 6.43 -12.69
CA HIS A 48 -19.90 7.46 -12.93
C HIS A 48 -18.89 7.03 -14.00
N GLU A 49 -18.39 8.01 -14.77
CA GLU A 49 -17.27 7.82 -15.69
C GLU A 49 -15.95 7.83 -14.90
N VAL A 50 -15.39 6.65 -14.65
CA VAL A 50 -14.18 6.50 -13.83
C VAL A 50 -12.96 6.26 -14.70
N THR A 51 -11.94 7.10 -14.50
CA THR A 51 -10.59 6.90 -15.06
C THR A 51 -9.59 6.70 -13.92
N ILE A 52 -8.72 5.70 -14.03
CA ILE A 52 -7.57 5.51 -13.15
C ILE A 52 -6.30 5.85 -13.93
N LEU A 53 -5.63 6.94 -13.52
CA LEU A 53 -4.30 7.29 -13.99
C LEU A 53 -3.27 6.57 -13.13
N THR A 54 -2.48 5.69 -13.74
CA THR A 54 -1.58 4.78 -13.04
C THR A 54 -0.26 4.57 -13.78
N PRO A 55 0.88 4.48 -13.06
CA PRO A 55 2.18 4.19 -13.66
C PRO A 55 2.35 2.71 -14.05
N MET A 56 1.40 1.84 -13.73
CA MET A 56 1.48 0.41 -13.99
C MET A 56 0.18 -0.17 -14.57
N ASN A 57 0.30 -1.26 -15.34
CA ASN A 57 -0.86 -2.00 -15.81
C ASN A 57 -1.54 -2.73 -14.65
N PRO A 58 -2.87 -2.63 -14.52
CA PRO A 58 -3.62 -3.40 -13.54
C PRO A 58 -3.60 -4.90 -13.89
N SER A 59 -3.63 -5.75 -12.87
CA SER A 59 -3.78 -7.21 -13.06
C SER A 59 -5.20 -7.60 -13.46
N TYR A 60 -6.20 -6.81 -13.05
CA TYR A 60 -7.60 -6.96 -13.41
C TYR A 60 -8.15 -5.65 -13.98
N LYS A 61 -8.89 -5.69 -15.08
CA LYS A 61 -9.50 -4.50 -15.68
C LYS A 61 -11.02 -4.58 -15.54
N HIS A 62 -11.58 -3.68 -14.75
CA HIS A 62 -13.03 -3.50 -14.71
C HIS A 62 -13.52 -3.01 -16.09
N PRO A 63 -14.58 -3.60 -16.67
CA PRO A 63 -15.00 -3.30 -18.05
C PRO A 63 -15.44 -1.84 -18.26
N ASN A 64 -15.92 -1.18 -17.20
CA ASN A 64 -16.44 0.18 -17.25
C ASN A 64 -15.44 1.24 -16.71
N ILE A 65 -14.20 0.84 -16.41
CA ILE A 65 -13.15 1.76 -15.94
C ILE A 65 -12.11 1.94 -17.02
N THR A 66 -11.75 3.20 -17.28
CA THR A 66 -10.62 3.52 -18.15
C THR A 66 -9.35 3.52 -17.32
N TYR A 67 -8.40 2.65 -17.67
CA TYR A 67 -7.06 2.67 -17.09
C TYR A 67 -6.13 3.41 -18.05
N TYR A 68 -5.63 4.58 -17.63
CA TYR A 68 -4.70 5.37 -18.41
C TYR A 68 -3.29 5.26 -17.82
N CYS A 69 -2.36 4.74 -18.63
CA CYS A 69 -0.98 4.48 -18.25
C CYS A 69 -0.08 4.96 -19.40
N PRO A 70 0.43 6.20 -19.34
CA PRO A 70 1.30 6.74 -20.40
C PRO A 70 2.54 5.89 -20.61
N GLU A 71 2.97 5.73 -21.86
CA GLU A 71 4.05 4.80 -22.22
C GLU A 71 5.37 5.17 -21.54
N ALA A 72 5.72 6.47 -21.53
CA ALA A 72 6.94 6.97 -20.89
C ALA A 72 6.98 6.72 -19.38
N VAL A 73 5.82 6.68 -18.74
CA VAL A 73 5.68 6.43 -17.30
C VAL A 73 5.79 4.93 -17.04
N ARG A 74 5.08 4.13 -17.84
CA ARG A 74 5.13 2.67 -17.79
C ARG A 74 6.56 2.14 -17.95
N ALA A 75 7.33 2.72 -18.87
CA ALA A 75 8.72 2.35 -19.10
C ALA A 75 9.66 2.72 -17.95
N ALA A 76 9.32 3.73 -17.14
CA ALA A 76 10.10 4.17 -15.99
C ALA A 76 9.75 3.42 -14.69
N GLN A 77 8.85 2.44 -14.74
CA GLN A 77 8.47 1.66 -13.57
C GLN A 77 9.68 0.94 -12.93
N ASP A 78 10.64 0.47 -13.73
CA ASP A 78 11.81 -0.25 -13.24
C ASP A 78 12.78 0.64 -12.45
N ASP A 79 12.82 1.95 -12.74
CA ASP A 79 13.68 2.91 -12.02
C ASP A 79 13.30 3.01 -10.53
N LEU A 80 12.03 2.73 -10.19
CA LEU A 80 11.53 2.71 -8.81
C LEU A 80 12.02 1.51 -8.01
N ASN A 81 12.38 0.39 -8.64
CA ASN A 81 12.80 -0.81 -7.91
C ASN A 81 14.11 -0.57 -7.16
N SER A 82 14.96 0.34 -7.64
CA SER A 82 16.25 0.70 -7.01
C SER A 82 16.10 1.19 -5.55
N GLY A 83 15.07 1.98 -5.25
CA GLY A 83 14.82 2.49 -3.90
C GLY A 83 14.47 1.38 -2.91
N SER A 84 13.68 0.38 -3.34
CA SER A 84 13.32 -0.77 -2.51
C SER A 84 14.52 -1.64 -2.15
N VAL A 85 15.44 -1.85 -3.10
CA VAL A 85 16.67 -2.64 -2.90
C VAL A 85 17.56 -1.97 -1.87
N ILE A 86 17.77 -0.65 -1.99
CA ILE A 86 18.57 0.13 -1.04
C ILE A 86 17.93 0.10 0.35
N ALA A 87 16.60 0.22 0.44
CA ALA A 87 15.90 0.18 1.72
C ALA A 87 16.00 -1.20 2.40
N ILE A 88 15.82 -2.29 1.66
CA ILE A 88 16.01 -3.65 2.16
C ILE A 88 17.44 -3.84 2.67
N GLN A 89 18.44 -3.47 1.86
CA GLN A 89 19.84 -3.60 2.23
C GLN A 89 20.15 -2.81 3.50
N SER A 90 19.70 -1.55 3.56
CA SER A 90 19.92 -0.68 4.71
C SER A 90 19.33 -1.26 5.99
N ARG A 91 18.13 -1.86 5.94
CA ARG A 91 17.50 -2.49 7.12
C ARG A 91 18.17 -3.78 7.57
N ILE A 92 18.77 -4.52 6.64
CA ILE A 92 19.45 -5.77 6.97
C ILE A 92 20.85 -5.48 7.53
N GLU A 93 21.57 -4.49 6.99
CA GLU A 93 22.94 -4.17 7.41
C GLU A 93 23.02 -3.26 8.63
N SER A 94 22.04 -2.37 8.82
CA SER A 94 22.05 -1.38 9.88
C SER A 94 21.09 -1.76 11.01
N LYS A 95 21.61 -1.75 12.25
CA LYS A 95 20.79 -1.77 13.47
C LYS A 95 20.01 -0.47 13.70
N TYR A 96 20.37 0.60 12.97
CA TYR A 96 19.65 1.88 13.04
C TYR A 96 18.75 2.00 11.82
N ASN A 97 17.44 2.11 12.05
CA ASN A 97 16.47 2.41 11.02
C ASN A 97 16.60 3.88 10.57
N ASP A 98 17.37 4.17 9.52
CA ASP A 98 17.34 5.51 8.91
C ASP A 98 16.09 5.67 8.03
N TYR A 99 14.95 5.81 8.71
CA TYR A 99 13.64 5.95 8.07
C TYR A 99 13.57 7.17 7.14
N PHE A 100 14.29 8.23 7.50
CA PHE A 100 14.35 9.46 6.72
C PHE A 100 15.06 9.24 5.38
N LEU A 101 16.22 8.57 5.40
CA LEU A 101 16.96 8.24 4.19
C LEU A 101 16.18 7.30 3.27
N GLN A 102 15.61 6.21 3.81
CA GLN A 102 14.82 5.24 3.05
C GLN A 102 13.65 5.93 2.34
N THR A 103 12.91 6.75 3.08
CA THR A 103 11.75 7.46 2.55
C THR A 103 12.17 8.56 1.57
N GLY A 104 13.33 9.18 1.76
CA GLY A 104 13.94 10.11 0.80
C GLY A 104 14.19 9.48 -0.57
N PHE A 105 14.71 8.25 -0.61
CA PHE A 105 14.87 7.49 -1.87
C PHE A 105 13.54 7.16 -2.53
N LEU A 106 12.51 6.82 -1.75
CA LEU A 106 11.16 6.59 -2.28
C LEU A 106 10.59 7.87 -2.93
N PHE A 107 10.73 9.02 -2.28
CA PHE A 107 10.27 10.30 -2.84
C PHE A 107 11.08 10.74 -4.07
N GLU A 108 12.38 10.43 -4.12
CA GLU A 108 13.19 10.68 -5.32
C GLU A 108 12.66 9.88 -6.51
N GLY A 109 12.43 8.57 -6.33
CA GLY A 109 11.86 7.71 -7.37
C GLY A 109 10.49 8.21 -7.84
N GLN A 110 9.62 8.60 -6.90
CA GLN A 110 8.31 9.18 -7.21
C GLN A 110 8.42 10.49 -8.00
N PHE A 111 9.39 11.35 -7.68
CA PHE A 111 9.60 12.58 -8.42
C PHE A 111 10.04 12.30 -9.86
N GLN A 112 10.88 11.29 -10.09
CA GLN A 112 11.27 10.92 -11.45
C GLN A 112 10.07 10.42 -12.27
N ILE A 113 9.18 9.62 -11.67
CA ILE A 113 7.92 9.23 -12.31
C ILE A 113 7.06 10.45 -12.64
N CYS A 114 6.96 11.40 -11.71
CA CYS A 114 6.22 12.63 -11.94
C CYS A 114 6.78 13.43 -13.12
N ARG A 115 8.11 13.49 -13.24
CA ARG A 115 8.75 14.09 -14.40
C ARG A 115 8.37 13.38 -15.70
N LYS A 116 8.35 12.05 -15.73
CA LYS A 116 7.93 11.29 -16.93
C LYS A 116 6.49 11.58 -17.34
N TYR A 117 5.59 11.83 -16.39
CA TYR A 117 4.25 12.33 -16.71
C TYR A 117 4.35 13.69 -17.41
N TYR A 118 4.88 14.70 -16.74
CA TYR A 118 4.81 16.07 -17.24
C TYR A 118 5.78 16.38 -18.39
N GLU A 119 6.83 15.59 -18.64
CA GLU A 119 7.69 15.70 -19.83
C GLU A 119 7.05 15.02 -21.06
N SER A 120 6.08 14.13 -20.86
CA SER A 120 5.45 13.37 -21.94
C SER A 120 4.47 14.22 -22.75
N SER A 121 4.70 14.31 -24.07
CA SER A 121 3.76 14.95 -24.99
C SER A 121 2.41 14.22 -25.05
N GLU A 122 2.41 12.90 -24.91
CA GLU A 122 1.21 12.07 -24.83
C GLU A 122 0.35 12.49 -23.62
N PHE A 123 0.97 12.62 -22.45
CA PHE A 123 0.27 13.00 -21.24
C PHE A 123 -0.24 14.45 -21.30
N LYS A 124 0.57 15.38 -21.82
CA LYS A 124 0.14 16.77 -22.04
C LYS A 124 -1.08 16.85 -22.97
N ASP A 125 -1.04 16.13 -24.08
CA ASP A 125 -2.16 16.06 -25.03
C ASP A 125 -3.42 15.47 -24.36
N TRP A 126 -3.26 14.37 -23.62
CA TRP A 126 -4.34 13.75 -22.86
C TRP A 126 -4.96 14.71 -21.83
N ILE A 127 -4.16 15.47 -21.08
CA ILE A 127 -4.65 16.48 -20.15
C ILE A 127 -5.53 17.51 -20.88
N THR A 128 -5.08 18.05 -22.02
CA THR A 128 -5.83 19.10 -22.74
C THR A 128 -7.16 18.61 -23.32
N LYS A 129 -7.28 17.31 -23.61
CA LYS A 129 -8.48 16.69 -24.18
C LYS A 129 -9.42 16.12 -23.11
N SER A 130 -8.97 16.06 -21.86
CA SER A 130 -9.71 15.44 -20.76
C SER A 130 -10.37 16.50 -19.88
N HIS A 131 -11.40 16.07 -19.15
CA HIS A 131 -12.08 16.90 -18.15
C HIS A 131 -12.61 16.01 -17.04
N PHE A 132 -12.43 16.43 -15.80
CA PHE A 132 -12.85 15.70 -14.61
C PHE A 132 -13.48 16.66 -13.60
N HIS A 133 -14.51 16.20 -12.90
CA HIS A 133 -15.21 16.99 -11.88
C HIS A 133 -14.64 16.74 -10.48
N LEU A 134 -14.11 15.53 -10.26
CA LEU A 134 -13.55 15.09 -9.00
C LEU A 134 -12.25 14.31 -9.24
N LEU A 135 -11.23 14.63 -8.45
CA LEU A 135 -9.98 13.90 -8.36
C LEU A 135 -9.89 13.20 -7.00
N ILE A 136 -9.60 11.91 -7.01
CA ILE A 136 -9.25 11.13 -5.83
C ILE A 136 -7.76 10.83 -5.93
N LEU A 137 -6.98 11.53 -5.11
CA LEU A 137 -5.53 11.46 -5.14
C LEU A 137 -5.03 10.49 -4.07
N ASP A 138 -4.15 9.57 -4.45
CA ASP A 138 -3.34 8.81 -3.51
C ASP A 138 -2.56 9.78 -2.60
N SER A 139 -2.59 9.60 -1.27
CA SER A 139 -1.86 10.44 -0.31
C SER A 139 -0.35 10.39 -0.53
N VAL A 140 0.15 9.31 -1.11
CA VAL A 140 1.55 9.14 -1.50
C VAL A 140 1.79 9.70 -2.90
N ALA A 141 2.80 10.55 -3.04
CA ALA A 141 3.12 11.29 -4.26
C ALA A 141 1.99 12.22 -4.76
N LYS A 142 1.07 12.63 -3.88
CA LYS A 142 -0.03 13.56 -4.21
C LYS A 142 0.44 14.86 -4.83
N GLU A 143 1.65 15.31 -4.51
CA GLU A 143 2.28 16.51 -5.07
C GLU A 143 2.34 16.47 -6.61
N CYS A 144 2.41 15.28 -7.20
CA CYS A 144 2.34 15.11 -8.64
C CYS A 144 0.91 15.25 -9.21
N GLY A 145 -0.10 14.83 -8.45
CA GLY A 145 -1.51 14.85 -8.85
C GLY A 145 -2.23 16.18 -8.53
N LEU A 146 -1.80 16.90 -7.50
CA LEU A 146 -2.40 18.16 -7.07
C LEU A 146 -2.52 19.23 -8.19
N PRO A 147 -1.52 19.43 -9.08
CA PRO A 147 -1.66 20.36 -10.20
C PRO A 147 -2.84 20.05 -11.14
N LEU A 148 -3.22 18.77 -11.26
CA LEU A 148 -4.37 18.37 -12.07
C LEU A 148 -5.69 18.93 -11.51
N VAL A 149 -5.76 19.19 -10.20
CA VAL A 149 -6.92 19.85 -9.56
C VAL A 149 -7.09 21.26 -10.11
N HIS A 150 -5.99 22.01 -10.26
CA HIS A 150 -6.00 23.36 -10.86
C HIS A 150 -6.33 23.29 -12.36
N ILE A 151 -5.66 22.40 -13.09
CA ILE A 151 -5.83 22.27 -14.55
C ILE A 151 -7.28 21.93 -14.92
N PHE A 152 -7.88 20.96 -14.23
CA PHE A 152 -9.26 20.54 -14.48
C PHE A 152 -10.30 21.39 -13.74
N LYS A 153 -9.89 22.30 -12.86
CA LYS A 153 -10.77 23.07 -11.96
C LYS A 153 -11.72 22.17 -11.16
N ALA A 154 -11.19 21.02 -10.74
CA ALA A 154 -11.94 19.95 -10.10
C ALA A 154 -11.95 20.07 -8.58
N LYS A 155 -12.83 19.32 -7.92
CA LYS A 155 -12.73 19.06 -6.48
C LYS A 155 -11.70 17.95 -6.21
N SER A 156 -11.11 17.94 -5.02
CA SER A 156 -10.16 16.91 -4.60
C SER A 156 -10.59 16.21 -3.31
N ILE A 157 -10.34 14.91 -3.29
CA ILE A 157 -10.40 14.01 -2.13
C ILE A 157 -9.06 13.31 -2.05
N ILE A 158 -8.56 13.07 -0.85
CA ILE A 158 -7.36 12.25 -0.63
C ILE A 158 -7.78 10.85 -0.23
N PHE A 159 -7.17 9.83 -0.83
CA PHE A 159 -7.26 8.45 -0.40
C PHE A 159 -5.90 8.02 0.14
N SER A 160 -5.85 7.58 1.39
CA SER A 160 -4.62 7.12 2.02
C SER A 160 -4.59 5.59 2.11
N PRO A 161 -3.65 4.93 1.42
CA PRO A 161 -3.52 3.47 1.41
C PRO A 161 -2.68 2.94 2.59
N HIS A 162 -2.28 3.79 3.52
CA HIS A 162 -1.44 3.45 4.66
C HIS A 162 -2.07 3.92 5.99
N THR A 163 -1.44 3.58 7.12
CA THR A 163 -1.82 4.11 8.43
C THR A 163 -1.55 5.61 8.51
N VAL A 164 -1.93 6.25 9.61
CA VAL A 164 -1.65 7.67 9.84
C VAL A 164 -0.14 7.89 9.97
N LEU A 165 0.43 8.60 9.00
CA LEU A 165 1.83 9.02 8.97
C LEU A 165 1.94 10.54 9.13
N GLY A 166 3.04 11.01 9.76
CA GLY A 166 3.29 12.43 9.98
C GLY A 166 3.44 13.25 8.69
N PHE A 167 3.73 12.59 7.56
CA PHE A 167 3.80 13.20 6.23
C PHE A 167 2.48 13.87 5.79
N ASP A 168 1.34 13.37 6.26
CA ASP A 168 0.01 13.86 5.88
C ASP A 168 -0.56 14.91 6.85
N ALA A 169 0.27 15.49 7.74
CA ALA A 169 -0.19 16.44 8.76
C ALA A 169 -1.04 17.59 8.20
N ASP A 170 -0.66 18.16 7.04
CA ASP A 170 -1.43 19.22 6.38
C ASP A 170 -2.78 18.72 5.86
N THR A 171 -2.84 17.50 5.31
CA THR A 171 -4.11 16.87 4.89
C THR A 171 -5.02 16.67 6.09
N TYR A 172 -4.48 16.25 7.24
CA TYR A 172 -5.25 16.10 8.48
C TYR A 172 -5.63 17.44 9.13
N GLY A 173 -5.01 18.55 8.74
CA GLY A 173 -5.12 19.81 9.46
C GLY A 173 -4.59 19.73 10.90
N TRP A 174 -3.62 18.83 11.14
CA TRP A 174 -3.00 18.66 12.44
C TRP A 174 -1.75 19.52 12.60
N PRO A 175 -1.44 19.95 13.83
CA PRO A 175 -0.11 20.43 14.15
C PRO A 175 0.94 19.37 13.83
N ALA A 176 2.03 19.77 13.18
CA ALA A 176 3.13 18.88 12.77
C ALA A 176 3.87 18.26 13.97
N ASP A 177 3.70 18.83 15.17
CA ASP A 177 4.20 18.39 16.46
C ASP A 177 3.25 17.43 17.20
N SER A 178 2.20 16.94 16.55
CA SER A 178 1.22 16.04 17.18
C SER A 178 1.84 14.70 17.62
N SER A 179 2.05 14.56 18.93
CA SER A 179 2.62 13.37 19.59
C SER A 179 1.79 12.08 19.45
N GLY A 180 0.56 12.19 18.96
CA GLY A 180 -0.34 11.05 18.70
C GLY A 180 -0.11 10.34 17.37
N THR A 181 0.84 10.80 16.55
CA THR A 181 1.19 10.14 15.29
C THR A 181 2.23 9.04 15.55
N LEU A 182 1.90 7.80 15.19
CA LEU A 182 2.87 6.71 15.23
C LEU A 182 3.98 7.01 14.22
N VAL A 183 5.22 7.08 14.69
CA VAL A 183 6.38 7.21 13.81
C VAL A 183 6.98 5.84 13.58
N ALA A 184 7.41 5.56 12.35
CA ALA A 184 7.91 4.26 11.94
C ALA A 184 9.21 3.77 12.63
N GLU A 185 9.83 4.53 13.53
CA GLU A 185 11.04 4.10 14.24
C GLU A 185 10.78 3.15 15.42
N GLU A 186 11.81 2.38 15.80
CA GLU A 186 11.84 1.29 16.78
C GLU A 186 11.67 1.76 18.25
N HIS A 187 10.62 2.51 18.53
CA HIS A 187 10.31 2.95 19.89
C HIS A 187 9.09 2.20 20.45
N PRO A 188 9.01 2.01 21.78
CA PRO A 188 7.82 1.45 22.40
C PRO A 188 6.57 2.21 21.94
N ILE A 189 5.45 1.50 21.90
CA ILE A 189 4.16 2.01 21.42
C ILE A 189 3.57 3.06 22.37
N ILE A 190 4.16 3.17 23.57
CA ILE A 190 4.00 4.31 24.47
C ILE A 190 4.86 5.45 23.92
N PRO A 191 4.32 6.67 23.75
CA PRO A 191 5.07 7.77 23.13
C PRO A 191 6.35 8.03 23.92
N ASP A 192 7.50 7.72 23.33
CA ASP A 192 8.61 8.66 23.44
C ASP A 192 8.20 9.86 22.58
N SER A 193 7.30 10.68 23.13
CA SER A 193 6.60 11.75 22.42
C SER A 193 7.58 12.68 21.73
N PHE A 194 8.78 12.82 22.29
CA PHE A 194 9.84 13.64 21.75
C PHE A 194 10.44 13.09 20.44
N GLN A 195 10.69 11.79 20.32
CA GLN A 195 11.19 11.22 19.06
C GLN A 195 10.12 11.26 17.98
N ASN A 196 8.87 10.95 18.34
CA ASN A 196 7.75 11.02 17.42
C ASN A 196 7.53 12.46 16.90
N GLU A 197 7.57 13.44 17.80
CA GLU A 197 7.46 14.86 17.48
C GLU A 197 8.64 15.32 16.61
N LYS A 198 9.88 15.00 17.01
CA LYS A 198 11.09 15.33 16.24
C LYS A 198 11.00 14.78 14.81
N GLN A 199 10.61 13.53 14.64
CA GLN A 199 10.53 12.92 13.32
C GLN A 199 9.39 13.51 12.48
N SER A 200 8.25 13.81 13.10
CA SER A 200 7.14 14.49 12.42
C SER A 200 7.53 15.90 11.97
N LEU A 201 8.30 16.63 12.79
CA LEU A 201 8.86 17.94 12.43
C LEU A 201 9.91 17.84 11.32
N LEU A 202 10.80 16.84 11.36
CA LEU A 202 11.76 16.59 10.27
C LEU A 202 11.04 16.31 8.94
N TRP A 203 9.98 15.50 8.98
CA TRP A 203 9.15 15.23 7.81
C TRP A 203 8.45 16.48 7.29
N PHE A 204 7.85 17.26 8.18
CA PHE A 204 7.22 18.52 7.82
C PHE A 204 8.24 19.47 7.19
N TYR A 205 9.43 19.62 7.77
CA TYR A 205 10.49 20.46 7.22
C TYR A 205 10.96 19.97 5.84
N ALA A 206 11.18 18.67 5.67
CA ALA A 206 11.56 18.08 4.39
C ALA A 206 10.47 18.28 3.34
N LYS A 207 9.20 18.09 3.70
CA LYS A 207 8.05 18.34 2.83
C LYS A 207 8.04 19.80 2.35
N MET A 208 8.10 20.74 3.30
CA MET A 208 7.96 22.18 3.02
C MET A 208 9.19 22.81 2.35
N SER A 209 10.39 22.30 2.64
CA SER A 209 11.64 22.92 2.18
C SER A 209 12.25 22.22 0.97
N ILE A 210 11.91 20.96 0.71
CA ILE A 210 12.53 20.13 -0.32
C ILE A 210 11.47 19.58 -1.28
N ILE A 211 10.51 18.80 -0.78
CA ILE A 211 9.59 18.04 -1.64
C ILE A 211 8.64 18.98 -2.38
N VAL A 212 7.80 19.73 -1.66
CA VAL A 212 6.80 20.62 -2.28
C VAL A 212 7.43 21.64 -3.23
N PRO A 213 8.47 22.41 -2.85
CA PRO A 213 9.07 23.38 -3.76
C PRO A 213 9.65 22.73 -5.02
N ARG A 214 10.21 21.52 -4.91
CA ARG A 214 10.77 20.80 -6.05
C ARG A 214 9.70 20.37 -7.05
N TYR A 215 8.62 19.76 -6.59
CA TYR A 215 7.48 19.40 -7.45
C TYR A 215 6.85 20.66 -8.07
N GLU A 216 6.58 21.67 -7.26
CA GLU A 216 5.91 22.88 -7.69
C GLU A 216 6.72 23.64 -8.76
N ASN A 217 8.01 23.88 -8.51
CA ASN A 217 8.87 24.61 -9.45
C ASN A 217 8.97 23.87 -10.79
N PHE A 218 9.18 22.55 -10.76
CA PHE A 218 9.29 21.75 -11.97
C PHE A 218 7.99 21.79 -12.79
N ILE A 219 6.83 21.54 -12.15
CA ILE A 219 5.56 21.46 -12.87
C ILE A 219 5.11 22.83 -13.39
N ARG A 220 5.30 23.90 -12.62
CA ARG A 220 5.03 25.28 -13.07
C ARG A 220 5.79 25.61 -14.35
N GLN A 221 7.08 25.27 -14.39
CA GLN A 221 7.93 25.52 -15.55
C GLN A 221 7.50 24.64 -16.74
N GLU A 222 7.32 23.34 -16.53
CA GLU A 222 7.06 22.37 -17.59
C GLU A 222 5.67 22.55 -18.24
N MET A 223 4.68 23.00 -17.45
CA MET A 223 3.29 23.20 -17.86
C MET A 223 2.89 24.66 -18.06
N LYS A 224 3.78 25.62 -17.75
CA LYS A 224 3.53 27.07 -17.81
C LYS A 224 2.33 27.51 -16.96
N LEU A 225 2.27 27.01 -15.72
CA LEU A 225 1.17 27.25 -14.76
C LEU A 225 1.54 28.34 -13.76
N ASP A 226 1.76 29.56 -14.24
CA ASP A 226 2.17 30.69 -13.39
C ASP A 226 1.08 31.12 -12.39
N ASP A 227 -0.19 30.84 -12.70
CA ASP A 227 -1.36 31.22 -11.89
C ASP A 227 -1.82 30.12 -10.90
N MET A 228 -1.20 28.94 -10.93
CA MET A 228 -1.56 27.84 -10.03
C MET A 228 -1.32 28.27 -8.57
N PRO A 229 -2.23 27.96 -7.62
CA PRO A 229 -1.94 28.10 -6.20
C PRO A 229 -0.73 27.25 -5.78
N SER A 230 -0.17 27.47 -4.59
CA SER A 230 0.86 26.56 -4.09
C SER A 230 0.30 25.14 -3.93
N LEU A 231 1.15 24.11 -4.02
CA LEU A 231 0.67 22.73 -3.80
C LEU A 231 0.06 22.55 -2.41
N VAL A 232 0.57 23.27 -1.40
CA VAL A 232 0.03 23.27 -0.04
C VAL A 232 -1.37 23.88 0.01
N ASP A 233 -1.64 24.95 -0.74
CA ASP A 233 -2.97 25.55 -0.81
C ASP A 233 -3.96 24.64 -1.55
N LEU A 234 -3.51 23.92 -2.58
CA LEU A 234 -4.33 22.90 -3.25
C LEU A 234 -4.63 21.73 -2.32
N GLU A 235 -3.65 21.27 -1.53
CA GLU A 235 -3.82 20.20 -0.55
C GLU A 235 -4.84 20.60 0.53
N ARG A 236 -4.78 21.84 1.04
CA ARG A 236 -5.71 22.39 2.04
C ARG A 236 -7.16 22.53 1.54
N GLN A 237 -7.38 22.50 0.23
CA GLN A 237 -8.72 22.52 -0.37
C GLN A 237 -9.38 21.14 -0.44
N THR A 238 -8.69 20.09 0.01
CA THR A 238 -9.21 18.73 0.13
C THR A 238 -10.50 18.73 0.95
N SER A 239 -11.58 18.16 0.37
CA SER A 239 -12.91 18.16 1.01
C SER A 239 -13.14 16.95 1.91
N LEU A 240 -12.39 15.86 1.70
CA LEU A 240 -12.52 14.58 2.40
C LEU A 240 -11.19 13.83 2.32
N MET A 241 -10.83 13.12 3.37
CA MET A 241 -9.77 12.13 3.36
C MET A 241 -10.34 10.75 3.71
N LEU A 242 -10.18 9.79 2.82
CA LEU A 242 -10.46 8.38 3.08
C LEU A 242 -9.18 7.73 3.58
N LEU A 243 -9.22 7.16 4.79
CA LEU A 243 -8.05 6.59 5.44
C LEU A 243 -8.24 5.08 5.57
N ASN A 244 -7.41 4.28 4.90
CA ASN A 244 -7.55 2.82 4.89
C ASN A 244 -7.06 2.18 6.20
N THR A 245 -7.63 2.60 7.33
CA THR A 245 -7.35 2.03 8.65
C THR A 245 -8.63 1.74 9.44
N HIS A 246 -8.53 0.90 10.46
CA HIS A 246 -9.66 0.51 11.30
C HIS A 246 -9.29 0.56 12.80
N PHE A 247 -10.22 1.06 13.62
CA PHE A 247 -9.99 1.26 15.06
C PHE A 247 -9.74 -0.04 15.84
N SER A 248 -10.04 -1.21 15.26
CA SER A 248 -9.90 -2.51 15.95
C SER A 248 -8.46 -3.00 16.09
N TYR A 249 -7.53 -2.52 15.25
CA TYR A 249 -6.11 -2.90 15.33
C TYR A 249 -5.17 -1.68 15.45
N GLU A 250 -5.71 -0.47 15.29
CA GLU A 250 -4.98 0.78 15.45
C GLU A 250 -4.88 1.24 16.91
N ILE A 251 -4.01 2.22 17.13
CA ILE A 251 -4.01 2.98 18.38
C ILE A 251 -5.16 3.99 18.36
N ALA A 252 -5.84 4.08 19.51
CA ALA A 252 -6.89 5.07 19.75
C ALA A 252 -6.37 6.49 19.51
N ARG A 253 -7.05 7.23 18.62
CA ARG A 253 -6.74 8.63 18.31
C ARG A 253 -7.99 9.39 17.86
N SER A 254 -7.95 10.70 18.02
CA SER A 254 -8.97 11.59 17.48
C SER A 254 -8.70 11.86 16.01
N LEU A 255 -9.70 11.67 15.15
CA LEU A 255 -9.64 12.05 13.74
C LEU A 255 -10.52 13.28 13.48
N PRO A 256 -10.09 14.21 12.61
CA PRO A 256 -10.94 15.30 12.16
C PRO A 256 -12.23 14.77 11.49
N PRO A 257 -13.36 15.50 11.55
CA PRO A 257 -14.64 15.03 10.99
C PRO A 257 -14.62 14.70 9.49
N PHE A 258 -13.71 15.31 8.73
CA PHE A 258 -13.56 15.08 7.28
C PHE A 258 -12.63 13.90 6.95
N VAL A 259 -12.11 13.20 7.96
CA VAL A 259 -11.27 12.01 7.80
C VAL A 259 -12.12 10.78 8.13
N ILE A 260 -12.39 9.96 7.12
CA ILE A 260 -13.27 8.80 7.23
C ILE A 260 -12.44 7.52 7.13
N PRO A 261 -12.31 6.75 8.22
CA PRO A 261 -11.68 5.45 8.19
C PRO A 261 -12.47 4.46 7.33
N ASN A 262 -11.81 3.80 6.39
CA ASN A 262 -12.37 2.77 5.51
C ASN A 262 -11.48 1.52 5.46
N GLY A 263 -10.85 1.19 6.59
CA GLY A 263 -9.98 0.02 6.74
C GLY A 263 -10.61 -1.28 6.21
N GLY A 264 -9.86 -2.02 5.41
CA GLY A 264 -10.26 -3.32 4.89
C GLY A 264 -11.19 -3.27 3.68
N ILE A 265 -11.40 -2.11 3.04
CA ILE A 265 -12.27 -1.99 1.86
C ILE A 265 -11.84 -2.91 0.70
N HIS A 266 -10.57 -3.29 0.65
CA HIS A 266 -10.01 -4.22 -0.33
C HIS A 266 -10.06 -5.70 0.08
N CYS A 267 -10.43 -5.98 1.34
CA CYS A 267 -10.61 -7.35 1.83
C CYS A 267 -11.90 -7.95 1.25
N LYS A 268 -11.86 -9.25 0.95
CA LYS A 268 -12.93 -10.00 0.26
C LYS A 268 -13.04 -11.39 0.88
N GLU A 269 -14.27 -11.88 0.90
CA GLU A 269 -14.55 -13.28 1.17
C GLU A 269 -13.87 -14.18 0.14
N SER A 270 -13.36 -15.32 0.60
CA SER A 270 -12.70 -16.27 -0.29
C SER A 270 -13.67 -16.79 -1.35
N GLN A 271 -13.19 -16.85 -2.59
CA GLN A 271 -13.88 -17.49 -3.71
C GLN A 271 -13.39 -18.93 -3.93
N GLY A 272 -12.48 -19.39 -3.09
CA GLY A 272 -11.79 -20.66 -3.23
C GLY A 272 -10.60 -20.58 -4.19
N LEU A 273 -9.71 -21.57 -4.08
CA LEU A 273 -8.55 -21.68 -4.95
C LEU A 273 -8.90 -22.50 -6.19
N GLU A 274 -8.53 -21.97 -7.37
CA GLU A 274 -8.61 -22.72 -8.62
C GLU A 274 -7.71 -23.97 -8.59
N ASN A 275 -8.07 -25.00 -9.37
CA ASN A 275 -7.23 -26.18 -9.52
C ASN A 275 -5.88 -25.78 -10.16
N GLY A 276 -4.78 -26.23 -9.57
CA GLY A 276 -3.44 -25.90 -10.05
C GLY A 276 -2.37 -26.23 -9.02
N SER A 277 -1.13 -25.82 -9.30
CA SER A 277 0.03 -26.11 -8.46
C SER A 277 -0.11 -25.59 -7.02
N ILE A 278 -0.67 -24.39 -6.84
CA ILE A 278 -0.92 -23.78 -5.53
C ILE A 278 -1.89 -24.64 -4.71
N LYS A 279 -3.04 -25.00 -5.30
CA LYS A 279 -4.04 -25.83 -4.64
C LYS A 279 -3.48 -27.20 -4.28
N THR A 280 -2.75 -27.84 -5.20
CA THR A 280 -2.07 -29.11 -4.94
C THR A 280 -1.08 -29.02 -3.78
N ALA A 281 -0.30 -27.93 -3.70
CA ALA A 281 0.66 -27.73 -2.62
C ALA A 281 0.00 -27.50 -1.25
N ILE A 282 -1.18 -26.85 -1.23
CA ILE A 282 -1.96 -26.58 -0.02
C ILE A 282 -2.66 -27.83 0.51
N ASP A 283 -3.22 -28.63 -0.39
CA ASP A 283 -3.98 -29.84 -0.08
C ASP A 283 -3.12 -31.08 0.15
N ASP A 284 -1.80 -30.93 0.04
CA ASP A 284 -0.84 -32.02 0.23
C ASP A 284 -0.98 -32.63 1.64
N PRO A 285 -1.43 -33.91 1.75
CA PRO A 285 -1.71 -34.54 3.02
C PRO A 285 -0.44 -34.92 3.80
N GLU A 286 0.75 -34.85 3.20
CA GLU A 286 2.03 -35.09 3.91
C GLU A 286 2.31 -34.02 4.97
N PHE A 287 1.71 -32.83 4.82
CA PHE A 287 1.91 -31.70 5.71
C PHE A 287 0.72 -31.50 6.65
N GLU A 288 0.95 -30.98 7.85
CA GLU A 288 -0.10 -30.73 8.86
C GLU A 288 -0.77 -29.35 8.71
N GLY A 289 -0.26 -28.54 7.79
CA GLY A 289 -0.72 -27.21 7.46
C GLY A 289 0.34 -26.47 6.65
N PHE A 290 0.15 -25.18 6.47
CA PHE A 290 1.13 -24.35 5.79
C PHE A 290 1.27 -22.95 6.41
N VAL A 291 2.45 -22.36 6.24
CA VAL A 291 2.72 -20.95 6.48
C VAL A 291 2.91 -20.27 5.13
N TYR A 292 2.18 -19.18 4.91
CA TYR A 292 2.37 -18.35 3.72
C TYR A 292 3.54 -17.39 3.94
N VAL A 293 4.37 -17.15 2.93
CA VAL A 293 5.53 -16.25 2.99
C VAL A 293 5.47 -15.29 1.81
N SER A 294 5.29 -14.00 2.09
CA SER A 294 5.22 -12.96 1.06
C SER A 294 5.60 -11.58 1.60
N PHE A 295 6.60 -10.98 0.96
CA PHE A 295 7.10 -9.65 1.28
C PHE A 295 6.50 -8.55 0.39
N GLY A 296 5.36 -8.83 -0.25
CA GLY A 296 4.62 -7.85 -1.04
C GLY A 296 5.06 -7.79 -2.50
N SER A 297 4.56 -6.79 -3.24
CA SER A 297 4.86 -6.61 -4.66
C SER A 297 6.08 -5.74 -4.93
N TYR A 298 6.51 -4.96 -3.93
CA TYR A 298 7.56 -3.94 -4.09
C TYR A 298 8.86 -4.33 -3.37
N ALA A 299 8.79 -4.99 -2.21
CA ALA A 299 10.00 -5.53 -1.57
C ALA A 299 10.37 -6.88 -2.21
N GLN A 300 11.43 -6.89 -3.01
CA GLN A 300 11.92 -8.10 -3.69
C GLN A 300 12.99 -8.77 -2.81
N VAL A 301 12.59 -9.72 -1.96
CA VAL A 301 13.54 -10.36 -1.02
C VAL A 301 14.60 -11.22 -1.72
N SER A 302 14.39 -11.57 -2.98
CA SER A 302 15.44 -12.19 -3.80
C SER A 302 16.66 -11.30 -4.07
N THR A 303 16.54 -9.98 -3.85
CA THR A 303 17.67 -9.04 -3.93
C THR A 303 18.37 -8.83 -2.58
N ALA A 304 17.87 -9.44 -1.50
CA ALA A 304 18.48 -9.33 -0.18
C ALA A 304 19.83 -10.08 -0.11
N PRO A 305 20.69 -9.77 0.88
CA PRO A 305 21.92 -10.52 1.12
C PRO A 305 21.66 -12.02 1.24
N SER A 306 22.56 -12.82 0.67
CA SER A 306 22.42 -14.27 0.65
C SER A 306 22.30 -14.88 2.05
N GLU A 307 23.00 -14.33 3.04
CA GLU A 307 22.92 -14.74 4.44
C GLU A 307 21.50 -14.55 5.02
N PHE A 308 20.86 -13.40 4.74
CA PHE A 308 19.50 -13.13 5.17
C PHE A 308 18.52 -14.16 4.62
N VAL A 309 18.62 -14.47 3.32
CA VAL A 309 17.80 -15.49 2.67
C VAL A 309 18.10 -16.89 3.21
N GLN A 310 19.37 -17.22 3.46
CA GLN A 310 19.78 -18.52 4.02
C GLN A 310 19.15 -18.78 5.40
N ASN A 311 18.99 -17.76 6.24
CA ASN A 311 18.33 -17.92 7.54
C ASN A 311 16.91 -18.48 7.43
N PHE A 312 16.14 -18.14 6.39
CA PHE A 312 14.83 -18.74 6.13
C PHE A 312 14.94 -20.22 5.82
N PHE A 313 15.83 -20.60 4.90
CA PHE A 313 16.01 -22.01 4.53
C PHE A 313 16.44 -22.86 5.72
N GLN A 314 17.35 -22.36 6.56
CA GLN A 314 17.78 -23.11 7.74
C GLN A 314 16.65 -23.21 8.77
N ALA A 315 15.90 -22.13 9.02
CA ALA A 315 14.76 -22.17 9.94
C ALA A 315 13.68 -23.14 9.46
N PHE A 316 13.33 -23.12 8.17
CA PHE A 316 12.28 -23.96 7.60
C PHE A 316 12.62 -25.46 7.64
N LYS A 317 13.91 -25.85 7.64
CA LYS A 317 14.32 -27.26 7.80
C LYS A 317 13.89 -27.88 9.12
N HIS A 318 13.74 -27.09 10.18
CA HIS A 318 13.30 -27.57 11.49
C HIS A 318 11.82 -28.00 11.51
N PHE A 319 11.06 -27.68 10.46
CA PHE A 319 9.62 -27.97 10.38
C PHE A 319 9.28 -28.86 9.17
N PRO A 320 9.71 -30.14 9.16
CA PRO A 320 9.56 -31.02 7.99
C PRO A 320 8.09 -31.35 7.67
N ARG A 321 7.16 -31.20 8.62
CA ARG A 321 5.71 -31.43 8.44
C ARG A 321 4.91 -30.15 8.16
N LEU A 322 5.56 -28.99 8.12
CA LEU A 322 4.91 -27.71 7.82
C LEU A 322 5.32 -27.25 6.43
N LYS A 323 4.35 -26.96 5.55
CA LYS A 323 4.63 -26.43 4.22
C LYS A 323 4.84 -24.91 4.28
N PHE A 324 5.83 -24.39 3.56
CA PHE A 324 6.05 -22.96 3.38
C PHE A 324 5.73 -22.57 1.94
N LEU A 325 4.66 -21.80 1.74
CA LEU A 325 4.26 -21.29 0.44
C LEU A 325 4.92 -19.94 0.23
N TRP A 326 5.99 -19.87 -0.56
CA TRP A 326 6.82 -18.69 -0.66
C TRP A 326 6.65 -17.99 -2.01
N LYS A 327 6.12 -16.77 -1.97
CA LYS A 327 6.17 -15.84 -3.11
C LYS A 327 7.63 -15.48 -3.40
N TRP A 328 8.11 -15.80 -4.59
CA TRP A 328 9.51 -15.59 -4.96
C TRP A 328 9.66 -14.89 -6.30
N GLU A 329 10.56 -13.91 -6.33
CA GLU A 329 10.93 -13.14 -7.51
C GLU A 329 12.32 -13.59 -8.02
N GLY A 330 12.49 -13.72 -9.33
CA GLY A 330 13.79 -14.08 -9.91
C GLY A 330 14.13 -15.57 -9.81
N ASP A 331 15.42 -15.87 -9.95
CA ASP A 331 15.94 -17.24 -9.97
C ASP A 331 15.98 -17.85 -8.57
N LEU A 332 15.74 -19.16 -8.49
CA LEU A 332 15.77 -19.88 -7.22
C LEU A 332 17.23 -20.05 -6.76
N PRO A 333 17.54 -19.81 -5.48
CA PRO A 333 18.87 -20.06 -4.95
C PRO A 333 19.16 -21.57 -4.93
N GLU A 334 20.43 -21.99 -4.97
CA GLU A 334 20.81 -23.41 -4.97
C GLU A 334 20.27 -24.20 -3.76
N ILE A 335 20.04 -23.50 -2.64
CA ILE A 335 19.48 -24.06 -1.40
C ILE A 335 17.95 -24.32 -1.48
N SER A 336 17.29 -24.04 -2.61
CA SER A 336 15.84 -24.17 -2.83
C SER A 336 15.28 -25.60 -2.88
N HIS A 337 16.08 -26.62 -2.63
CA HIS A 337 15.72 -28.04 -2.80
C HIS A 337 14.88 -28.64 -1.66
N LEU A 338 14.41 -27.84 -0.70
CA LEU A 338 13.64 -28.32 0.44
C LEU A 338 12.21 -28.68 0.04
N LYS A 339 11.81 -29.94 0.27
CA LYS A 339 10.49 -30.48 -0.10
C LYS A 339 9.31 -29.74 0.58
N ASN A 340 9.56 -29.19 1.76
CA ASN A 340 8.55 -28.46 2.52
C ASN A 340 8.41 -26.99 2.08
N ILE A 341 9.15 -26.53 1.05
CA ILE A 341 8.96 -25.20 0.47
C ILE A 341 8.31 -25.34 -0.91
N PHE A 342 7.31 -24.53 -1.18
CA PHE A 342 6.69 -24.38 -2.50
C PHE A 342 6.83 -22.94 -2.97
N PHE A 343 7.62 -22.73 -4.02
CA PHE A 343 7.83 -21.42 -4.62
C PHE A 343 6.80 -21.13 -5.70
N HIS A 344 6.28 -19.91 -5.74
CA HIS A 344 5.46 -19.43 -6.84
C HIS A 344 5.63 -17.93 -7.04
N LYS A 345 5.48 -17.44 -8.28
CA LYS A 345 5.66 -16.00 -8.58
C LYS A 345 4.54 -15.12 -8.03
N TRP A 346 3.33 -15.68 -7.94
CA TRP A 346 2.14 -14.94 -7.51
C TRP A 346 1.12 -15.86 -6.83
N PHE A 347 0.51 -15.41 -5.73
CA PHE A 347 -0.54 -16.18 -5.06
C PHE A 347 -1.84 -15.37 -5.02
N PRO A 348 -3.02 -16.01 -5.13
CA PRO A 348 -4.29 -15.38 -4.76
C PRO A 348 -4.34 -15.25 -3.23
N GLN A 349 -3.66 -14.21 -2.71
CA GLN A 349 -3.29 -14.12 -1.29
C GLN A 349 -4.49 -14.25 -0.34
N GLN A 350 -5.64 -13.62 -0.65
CA GLN A 350 -6.81 -13.70 0.21
C GLN A 350 -7.38 -15.13 0.29
N ASP A 351 -7.44 -15.87 -0.82
CA ASP A 351 -7.89 -17.26 -0.80
C ASP A 351 -6.88 -18.20 -0.12
N VAL A 352 -5.59 -17.90 -0.22
CA VAL A 352 -4.54 -18.63 0.52
C VAL A 352 -4.68 -18.39 2.02
N LEU A 353 -4.86 -17.14 2.46
CA LEU A 353 -5.01 -16.80 3.87
C LEU A 353 -6.32 -17.34 4.45
N ALA A 354 -7.43 -17.29 3.70
CA ALA A 354 -8.73 -17.82 4.11
C ALA A 354 -8.76 -19.35 4.24
N HIS A 355 -7.75 -20.05 3.72
CA HIS A 355 -7.77 -21.51 3.71
C HIS A 355 -7.55 -22.08 5.11
N ARG A 356 -8.42 -22.99 5.55
CA ARG A 356 -8.39 -23.64 6.89
C ARG A 356 -7.08 -24.32 7.31
N ARG A 357 -6.18 -24.59 6.34
CA ARG A 357 -4.84 -25.19 6.59
C ARG A 357 -3.74 -24.13 6.74
N CYS A 358 -4.04 -22.85 6.53
CA CYS A 358 -3.15 -21.75 6.81
C CYS A 358 -2.96 -21.64 8.32
N LYS A 359 -1.70 -21.71 8.78
CA LYS A 359 -1.30 -21.66 10.18
C LYS A 359 -0.68 -20.32 10.57
N GLY A 360 -0.30 -19.52 9.59
CA GLY A 360 0.36 -18.25 9.83
C GLY A 360 0.89 -17.63 8.54
N PHE A 361 1.27 -16.37 8.65
CA PHE A 361 1.76 -15.58 7.53
C PHE A 361 3.03 -14.82 7.89
N ILE A 362 4.13 -15.13 7.20
CA ILE A 362 5.39 -14.37 7.28
C ILE A 362 5.33 -13.26 6.23
N THR A 363 5.39 -12.01 6.68
CA THR A 363 5.18 -10.85 5.82
C THR A 363 6.10 -9.69 6.13
N HIS A 364 6.32 -8.82 5.15
CA HIS A 364 6.91 -7.50 5.37
C HIS A 364 6.03 -6.55 6.20
N GLY A 365 4.72 -6.80 6.32
CA GLY A 365 3.82 -5.94 7.09
C GLY A 365 3.26 -4.73 6.34
N GLY A 366 3.30 -4.70 5.00
CA GLY A 366 2.58 -3.65 4.25
C GLY A 366 1.07 -3.70 4.52
N LEU A 367 0.42 -2.54 4.70
CA LEU A 367 -0.92 -2.46 5.28
C LEU A 367 -1.96 -3.34 4.60
N MET A 368 -1.94 -3.45 3.26
CA MET A 368 -2.94 -4.25 2.54
C MET A 368 -2.87 -5.72 2.94
N SER A 369 -1.65 -6.27 2.99
CA SER A 369 -1.41 -7.67 3.37
C SER A 369 -1.67 -7.91 4.85
N PHE A 370 -1.37 -6.93 5.69
CA PHE A 370 -1.67 -6.99 7.11
C PHE A 370 -3.18 -6.97 7.40
N GLN A 371 -3.96 -6.16 6.69
CA GLN A 371 -5.42 -6.20 6.79
C GLN A 371 -6.00 -7.51 6.26
N HIS A 372 -5.44 -8.10 5.20
CA HIS A 372 -5.87 -9.44 4.75
C HIS A 372 -5.69 -10.50 5.86
N SER A 373 -4.58 -10.46 6.59
CA SER A 373 -4.35 -11.44 7.66
C SER A 373 -5.30 -11.23 8.83
N ILE A 374 -5.57 -9.97 9.21
CA ILE A 374 -6.58 -9.65 10.24
C ILE A 374 -7.97 -10.12 9.80
N PHE A 375 -8.37 -9.80 8.56
CA PHE A 375 -9.69 -10.15 8.01
C PHE A 375 -9.93 -11.67 8.00
N HIS A 376 -8.90 -12.46 7.67
CA HIS A 376 -8.96 -13.92 7.63
C HIS A 376 -8.51 -14.60 8.93
N ALA A 377 -8.33 -13.84 10.03
CA ALA A 377 -7.88 -14.33 11.33
C ALA A 377 -6.58 -15.18 11.28
N VAL A 378 -5.62 -14.78 10.44
CA VAL A 378 -4.32 -15.45 10.32
C VAL A 378 -3.26 -14.67 11.12
N PRO A 379 -2.59 -15.28 12.12
CA PRO A 379 -1.54 -14.62 12.87
C PRO A 379 -0.28 -14.44 12.01
N VAL A 380 0.50 -13.40 12.31
CA VAL A 380 1.61 -12.98 11.45
C VAL A 380 2.99 -13.00 12.13
N ILE A 381 4.04 -13.28 11.35
CA ILE A 381 5.40 -12.84 11.68
C ILE A 381 5.74 -11.70 10.73
N VAL A 382 6.06 -10.53 11.27
CA VAL A 382 6.31 -9.31 10.50
C VAL A 382 7.80 -8.98 10.51
N ILE A 383 8.39 -8.86 9.31
CA ILE A 383 9.80 -8.50 9.08
C ILE A 383 9.85 -7.22 8.23
N PRO A 384 9.83 -6.03 8.87
CA PRO A 384 9.55 -4.76 8.17
C PRO A 384 10.79 -4.10 7.54
N PHE A 385 10.66 -3.67 6.28
CA PHE A 385 11.74 -3.02 5.54
C PHE A 385 11.59 -1.51 5.35
N PHE A 386 10.39 -0.98 5.10
CA PHE A 386 10.22 0.46 4.81
C PHE A 386 8.76 0.92 4.87
N GLY A 387 8.54 2.23 4.79
CA GLY A 387 7.21 2.83 4.77
C GLY A 387 6.43 2.56 6.05
N ASP A 388 5.18 2.12 5.92
CA ASP A 388 4.28 1.81 7.03
C ASP A 388 4.61 0.48 7.74
N GLN A 389 5.46 -0.36 7.14
CA GLN A 389 5.75 -1.72 7.61
C GLN A 389 6.20 -1.79 9.08
N PRO A 390 7.15 -0.95 9.57
CA PRO A 390 7.57 -1.02 10.97
C PRO A 390 6.45 -0.68 11.96
N ILE A 391 5.55 0.24 11.59
CA ILE A 391 4.39 0.60 12.41
C ILE A 391 3.47 -0.61 12.52
N ASN A 392 3.14 -1.25 11.39
CA ASN A 392 2.27 -2.41 11.37
C ASN A 392 2.89 -3.62 12.11
N ALA A 393 4.20 -3.80 12.05
CA ALA A 393 4.91 -4.83 12.81
C ALA A 393 4.75 -4.64 14.33
N ARG A 394 4.88 -3.39 14.79
CA ARG A 394 4.65 -3.03 16.19
C ARG A 394 3.19 -3.20 16.60
N LEU A 395 2.25 -2.77 15.76
CA LEU A 395 0.82 -3.00 15.99
C LEU A 395 0.50 -4.50 16.08
N ALA A 396 1.11 -5.33 15.25
CA ALA A 396 0.92 -6.78 15.29
C ALA A 396 1.32 -7.36 16.66
N ASN A 397 2.50 -6.99 17.14
CA ASN A 397 3.02 -7.43 18.44
C ASN A 397 2.19 -6.89 19.61
N TYR A 398 1.78 -5.62 19.55
CA TYR A 398 1.00 -4.97 20.61
C TYR A 398 -0.39 -5.55 20.80
N ASN A 399 -1.08 -5.80 19.68
CA ASN A 399 -2.41 -6.37 19.71
C ASN A 399 -2.40 -7.89 19.93
N GLY A 400 -1.21 -8.51 20.05
CA GLY A 400 -1.08 -9.95 20.24
C GLY A 400 -1.50 -10.77 19.02
N ILE A 401 -1.50 -10.18 17.83
CA ILE A 401 -1.91 -10.83 16.56
C ILE A 401 -0.70 -11.29 15.74
N GLY A 402 0.52 -11.07 16.23
CA GLY A 402 1.73 -11.52 15.57
C GLY A 402 3.02 -11.20 16.31
N ILE A 403 4.14 -11.56 15.68
CA ILE A 403 5.49 -11.41 16.18
C ILE A 403 6.26 -10.44 15.27
N HIS A 404 6.94 -9.46 15.85
CA HIS A 404 7.85 -8.59 15.12
C HIS A 404 9.26 -9.16 15.17
N LEU A 405 9.89 -9.35 14.00
CA LEU A 405 11.31 -9.68 13.88
C LEU A 405 12.04 -8.57 13.13
N GLU A 406 13.06 -8.01 13.78
CA GLU A 406 13.89 -6.95 13.23
C GLU A 406 14.81 -7.51 12.12
N PRO A 407 14.79 -6.98 10.88
CA PRO A 407 15.58 -7.52 9.78
C PRO A 407 17.08 -7.63 10.07
N SER A 408 17.66 -6.64 10.75
CA SER A 408 19.09 -6.60 11.13
C SER A 408 19.49 -7.64 12.19
N GLU A 409 18.51 -8.22 12.88
CA GLU A 409 18.71 -9.22 13.93
C GLU A 409 18.17 -10.61 13.52
N LEU A 410 17.68 -10.75 12.29
CA LEU A 410 17.10 -11.99 11.78
C LEU A 410 18.18 -13.07 11.63
N THR A 411 18.04 -14.11 12.44
CA THR A 411 18.86 -15.34 12.41
C THR A 411 17.98 -16.57 12.21
N GLU A 412 18.59 -17.69 11.80
CA GLU A 412 17.94 -19.01 11.80
C GLU A 412 17.18 -19.26 13.11
N ILE A 413 17.83 -19.03 14.26
CA ILE A 413 17.28 -19.30 15.59
C ILE A 413 16.07 -18.42 15.86
N SER A 414 16.19 -17.10 15.66
CA SER A 414 15.09 -16.16 15.90
C SER A 414 13.86 -16.47 15.05
N LEU A 415 14.05 -16.84 13.78
CA LEU A 415 12.96 -17.16 12.87
C LEU A 415 12.34 -18.52 13.19
N ARG A 416 13.16 -19.52 13.51
CA ARG A 416 12.67 -20.83 13.99
C ARG A 416 11.81 -20.65 15.23
N ASP A 417 12.29 -19.91 16.23
CA ASP A 417 11.57 -19.73 17.48
C ASP A 417 10.27 -18.96 17.28
N ALA A 418 10.26 -17.95 16.40
CA ALA A 418 9.03 -17.25 16.01
C ALA A 418 8.02 -18.17 15.31
N ILE A 419 8.45 -19.02 14.38
CA ILE A 419 7.57 -20.00 13.71
C ILE A 419 7.03 -21.01 14.73
N GLN A 420 7.89 -21.47 15.64
CA GLN A 420 7.51 -22.40 16.71
C GLN A 420 6.43 -21.78 17.61
N GLU A 421 6.61 -20.52 18.01
CA GLU A 421 5.63 -19.79 18.82
C GLU A 421 4.32 -19.59 18.04
N LEU A 422 4.40 -19.07 16.81
CA LEU A 422 3.22 -18.73 16.01
C LEU A 422 2.32 -19.93 15.71
N VAL A 423 2.92 -21.08 15.34
CA VAL A 423 2.19 -22.23 14.79
C VAL A 423 1.80 -23.26 15.86
N TYR A 424 2.61 -23.40 16.91
CA TYR A 424 2.49 -24.51 17.86
C TYR A 424 2.27 -24.08 19.31
N THR A 425 1.90 -22.82 19.55
CA THR A 425 1.45 -22.37 20.87
C THR A 425 -0.01 -21.94 20.81
N ASP A 426 -0.71 -22.10 21.93
CA ASP A 426 -2.13 -21.73 22.03
C ASP A 426 -2.35 -20.21 22.02
N LYS A 427 -1.27 -19.41 22.13
CA LYS A 427 -1.31 -17.93 22.19
C LYS A 427 -2.06 -17.30 21.01
N TYR A 428 -2.00 -17.93 19.84
CA TYR A 428 -2.64 -17.44 18.61
C TYR A 428 -3.75 -18.38 18.11
N ALA A 429 -4.09 -19.44 18.85
CA ALA A 429 -5.08 -20.44 18.45
C ALA A 429 -6.53 -20.06 18.82
N GLU A 430 -6.72 -19.05 19.66
CA GLU A 430 -8.03 -18.61 20.18
C GLU A 430 -8.68 -17.44 19.40
N TYR A 431 -8.05 -16.97 18.32
CA TYR A 431 -8.55 -15.84 17.51
C TYR A 431 -9.27 -16.28 16.23
#